data_AF-A0A395MJT7-F1
#
_entry.id   AF-A0A395MJT7-F1
#
_cell.length_a   1.000
_cell.length_b   1.000
_cell.length_c   1.000
_cell.angle_alpha   90.00
_cell.angle_beta   90.00
_cell.angle_gamma   90.00
#
_symmetry.space_group_name_H-M   'P 1'
#
loop_
_entity.id
_entity.type
_entity.pdbx_description
1 polymer ?
#
loop_
_entity_poly.entity_id
_entity_poly.type
_entity_poly.pdbx_seq_one_letter_code
_entity_poly.pdbx_strand_id
1 'polypeptide(L)'
;MTALLHPGYQDLPDAEFDLAEDELDDDVEHNFHSQHPDTTWENRLKEAGEAIRNEKKFSSQGQVADFLHRFGDVTRQCNVQAGTILHVLVEVVQHNRLVPEDVELLARALVEQAPDLVAVSNKDKKTPILMAIRFCQDRLLEYHPGPPN
;
A
#
# COMPACT_ATOMS: atom_id res chain seq x y z
N MET A 1 2.33 -67.40 3.74
CA MET A 1 3.48 -66.57 4.13
C MET A 1 2.95 -65.25 4.63
N THR A 2 3.25 -64.89 5.88
CA THR A 2 2.78 -63.67 6.55
C THR A 2 3.83 -62.57 6.40
N ALA A 3 3.40 -61.37 6.01
CA ALA A 3 3.91 -60.06 6.46
C ALA A 3 3.02 -58.98 5.81
N LEU A 4 2.02 -58.44 6.50
CA LEU A 4 2.07 -57.22 7.32
C LEU A 4 2.54 -55.97 6.56
N LEU A 5 1.58 -55.12 6.17
CA LEU A 5 1.75 -53.67 6.16
C LEU A 5 0.48 -53.03 6.77
N HIS A 6 0.72 -52.12 7.70
CA HIS A 6 -0.26 -51.44 8.55
C HIS A 6 -1.17 -50.46 7.78
N PRO A 7 -2.36 -50.14 8.33
CA PRO A 7 -3.32 -49.21 7.76
C PRO A 7 -3.00 -47.77 8.17
N GLY A 8 -3.07 -46.81 7.26
CA GLY A 8 -2.75 -45.42 7.62
C GLY A 8 -3.08 -44.32 6.63
N TYR A 9 -3.82 -44.59 5.54
CA TYR A 9 -4.36 -43.54 4.69
C TYR A 9 -5.84 -43.85 4.44
N GLN A 10 -6.68 -43.42 5.39
CA GLN A 10 -8.09 -43.25 5.16
C GLN A 10 -8.29 -42.09 4.18
N ASP A 11 -8.99 -42.39 3.10
CA ASP A 11 -9.72 -41.51 2.18
C ASP A 11 -9.70 -40.02 2.54
N LEU A 12 -8.88 -39.25 1.82
CA LEU A 12 -9.21 -37.85 1.59
C LEU A 12 -10.34 -37.85 0.56
N PRO A 13 -11.54 -37.33 0.86
CA PRO A 13 -12.52 -37.10 -0.19
C PRO A 13 -11.92 -36.12 -1.20
N ASP A 14 -12.15 -36.37 -2.49
CA ASP A 14 -11.90 -35.44 -3.59
C ASP A 14 -12.51 -34.08 -3.23
N ALA A 15 -11.70 -33.20 -2.65
CA ALA A 15 -12.03 -31.81 -2.50
C ALA A 15 -11.89 -31.20 -3.89
N GLU A 16 -12.94 -31.34 -4.69
CA GLU A 16 -13.24 -30.38 -5.74
C GLU A 16 -13.11 -29.01 -5.09
N PHE A 17 -12.04 -28.30 -5.45
CA PHE A 17 -11.79 -26.92 -5.06
C PHE A 17 -12.81 -26.07 -5.82
N ASP A 18 -14.06 -26.14 -5.38
CA ASP A 18 -15.10 -25.21 -5.78
C ASP A 18 -14.74 -23.88 -5.14
N LEU A 19 -13.91 -23.12 -5.86
CA LEU A 19 -13.70 -21.70 -5.61
C LEU A 19 -15.01 -21.00 -5.94
N ALA A 20 -16.03 -21.21 -5.09
CA ALA A 20 -17.07 -20.22 -4.93
C ALA A 20 -16.33 -18.94 -4.59
N GLU A 21 -16.45 -17.95 -5.48
CA GLU A 21 -16.09 -16.58 -5.20
C GLU A 21 -16.85 -16.21 -3.93
N ASP A 22 -16.17 -16.37 -2.79
CA ASP A 22 -16.62 -15.84 -1.51
C ASP A 22 -16.59 -14.34 -1.76
N GLU A 23 -17.74 -13.81 -2.15
CA GLU A 23 -18.07 -12.40 -2.11
C GLU A 23 -17.74 -11.99 -0.68
N LEU A 24 -16.51 -11.50 -0.48
CA LEU A 24 -16.08 -10.82 0.72
C LEU A 24 -16.87 -9.52 0.77
N ASP A 25 -18.13 -9.65 1.15
CA ASP A 25 -18.99 -8.63 1.72
C ASP A 25 -18.46 -8.33 3.12
N ASP A 26 -17.22 -7.84 3.14
CA ASP A 26 -16.62 -7.23 4.31
C ASP A 26 -17.11 -5.78 4.32
N ASP A 27 -18.37 -5.64 4.73
CA ASP A 27 -18.97 -4.46 5.36
C ASP A 27 -18.22 -4.15 6.68
N VAL A 28 -16.88 -4.01 6.58
CA VAL A 28 -16.05 -3.41 7.61
C VAL A 28 -16.41 -1.94 7.59
N GLU A 29 -17.35 -1.60 8.48
CA GLU A 29 -17.74 -0.26 8.92
C GLU A 29 -16.92 0.83 8.24
N HIS A 30 -17.48 1.37 7.15
CA HIS A 30 -16.97 2.50 6.40
C HIS A 30 -16.86 3.73 7.31
N ASN A 31 -15.85 3.78 8.17
CA ASN A 31 -15.35 5.01 8.74
C ASN A 31 -14.34 5.64 7.77
N PHE A 32 -14.70 5.70 6.48
CA PHE A 32 -13.94 6.52 5.54
C PHE A 32 -14.08 7.96 6.00
N HIS A 33 -12.97 8.50 6.53
CA HIS A 33 -12.78 9.92 6.68
C HIS A 33 -13.24 10.62 5.40
N SER A 34 -14.37 11.33 5.54
CA SER A 34 -15.18 12.03 4.53
C SER A 34 -14.59 12.01 3.12
N GLN A 35 -15.22 11.26 2.20
CA GLN A 35 -14.97 11.41 0.77
C GLN A 35 -15.13 12.89 0.41
N HIS A 36 -14.03 13.57 0.09
CA HIS A 36 -14.07 15.01 -0.15
C HIS A 36 -14.52 15.24 -1.61
N PRO A 37 -15.70 15.84 -1.85
CA PRO A 37 -16.26 15.98 -3.20
C PRO A 37 -15.67 17.16 -3.98
N ASP A 38 -14.85 18.00 -3.35
CA ASP A 38 -14.35 19.24 -3.96
C ASP A 38 -12.91 19.12 -4.48
N THR A 39 -12.69 19.68 -5.67
CA THR A 39 -11.42 19.85 -6.39
C THR A 39 -10.31 20.51 -5.54
N THR A 40 -10.70 21.30 -4.54
CA THR A 40 -9.76 21.90 -3.57
C THR A 40 -8.91 20.84 -2.87
N TRP A 41 -9.50 19.72 -2.46
CA TRP A 41 -8.76 18.65 -1.78
C TRP A 41 -7.78 17.95 -2.71
N GLU A 42 -8.19 17.63 -3.93
CA GLU A 42 -7.32 16.99 -4.92
C GLU A 42 -6.13 17.88 -5.29
N ASN A 43 -6.35 19.19 -5.40
CA ASN A 43 -5.27 20.16 -5.60
C ASN A 43 -4.29 20.16 -4.43
N ARG A 44 -4.78 20.12 -3.19
CA ARG A 44 -3.91 20.05 -2.00
C ARG A 44 -3.19 18.71 -1.87
N LEU A 45 -3.81 17.60 -2.25
CA LEU A 45 -3.17 16.29 -2.33
C LEU A 45 -2.02 16.32 -3.35
N LYS A 46 -2.25 16.94 -4.51
CA LYS A 46 -1.23 17.14 -5.53
C LYS A 46 -0.07 18.01 -5.02
N GLU A 47 -0.36 19.12 -4.35
CA GLU A 47 0.65 19.95 -3.70
C GLU A 47 1.48 19.18 -2.67
N ALA A 48 0.83 18.30 -1.88
CA ALA A 48 1.52 17.43 -0.93
C ALA A 48 2.47 16.46 -1.65
N GLY A 49 2.03 15.85 -2.76
CA GLY A 49 2.86 15.01 -3.61
C GLY A 49 4.06 15.74 -4.21
N GLU A 50 3.85 16.97 -4.68
CA GLU A 50 4.93 17.84 -5.18
C GLU A 50 5.91 18.21 -4.05
N ALA A 51 5.42 18.47 -2.84
CA ALA A 51 6.28 18.73 -1.68
C ALA A 51 7.16 17.51 -1.35
N ILE A 52 6.59 16.30 -1.32
CA ILE A 52 7.36 15.05 -1.12
C ILE A 52 8.44 14.90 -2.19
N ARG A 53 8.08 15.12 -3.46
CA ARG A 53 8.99 15.04 -4.60
C ARG A 53 10.15 16.05 -4.49
N ASN A 54 9.86 17.26 -4.05
CA ASN A 54 10.85 18.34 -3.96
C ASN A 54 11.79 18.16 -2.77
N GLU A 55 11.26 17.75 -1.61
CA GLU A 55 12.05 17.51 -0.41
C GLU A 55 12.98 16.31 -0.59
N LYS A 56 12.54 15.27 -1.33
CA LYS A 56 13.25 14.01 -1.63
C LYS A 56 13.60 13.15 -0.41
N LYS A 57 13.74 13.74 0.78
CA LYS A 57 14.17 13.07 2.01
C LYS A 57 13.56 13.68 3.27
N PHE A 58 12.94 12.82 4.08
CA PHE A 58 12.37 13.12 5.39
C PHE A 58 13.22 12.46 6.48
N SER A 59 14.34 13.09 6.80
CA SER A 59 15.39 12.53 7.68
C SER A 59 15.20 12.83 9.17
N SER A 60 14.25 13.69 9.52
CA SER A 60 14.02 14.12 10.89
C SER A 60 12.54 14.21 11.23
N GLN A 61 12.23 14.04 12.51
CA GLN A 61 10.87 14.22 13.04
C GLN A 61 10.35 15.64 12.83
N GLY A 62 11.23 16.65 12.81
CA GLY A 62 10.86 18.03 12.50
C GLY A 62 10.30 18.19 11.09
N GLN A 63 10.99 17.65 10.07
CA GLN A 63 10.50 17.68 8.68
C GLN A 63 9.15 16.97 8.52
N VAL A 64 8.97 15.83 9.20
CA VAL A 64 7.70 15.10 9.18
C VAL A 64 6.60 15.90 9.86
N ALA A 65 6.86 16.49 11.04
CA ALA A 65 5.91 17.32 11.76
C ALA A 65 5.49 18.54 10.93
N ASP A 66 6.43 19.22 10.27
CA ASP A 66 6.17 20.37 9.40
C ASP A 66 5.28 19.96 8.22
N PHE A 67 5.55 18.80 7.61
CA PHE A 67 4.73 18.27 6.53
C PHE A 67 3.30 17.97 7.00
N LEU A 68 3.15 17.25 8.11
CA LEU A 68 1.85 16.90 8.67
C LEU A 68 1.08 18.14 9.16
N HIS A 69 1.77 19.17 9.64
CA HIS A 69 1.16 20.44 9.98
C HIS A 69 0.62 21.16 8.73
N ARG A 70 1.40 21.15 7.64
CA ARG A 70 1.04 21.83 6.39
C ARG A 70 -0.09 21.14 5.60
N PHE A 71 -0.11 19.80 5.61
CA PHE A 71 -0.99 18.98 4.79
C PHE A 71 -1.89 18.03 5.61
N GLY A 72 -2.04 18.27 6.91
CA GLY A 72 -2.82 17.42 7.82
C GLY A 72 -4.30 17.28 7.43
N ASP A 73 -4.81 18.23 6.65
CA ASP A 73 -6.15 18.21 6.06
C ASP A 73 -6.31 17.12 5.00
N VAL A 74 -5.27 16.81 4.23
CA VAL A 74 -5.34 15.79 3.18
C VAL A 74 -4.76 14.43 3.58
N THR A 75 -3.88 14.38 4.59
CA THR A 75 -3.19 13.14 4.98
C THR A 75 -4.09 12.12 5.68
N ARG A 76 -5.25 12.55 6.18
CA ARG A 76 -6.21 11.70 6.91
C ARG A 76 -7.47 11.35 6.11
N GLN A 77 -7.52 11.74 4.84
CA GLN A 77 -8.71 11.62 4.01
C GLN A 77 -8.42 10.78 2.77
N CYS A 78 -9.48 10.33 2.11
CA CYS A 78 -9.41 9.61 0.85
C CYS A 78 -10.40 10.16 -0.17
N ASN A 79 -10.09 9.93 -1.44
CA ASN A 79 -10.97 10.17 -2.57
C ASN A 79 -10.94 8.94 -3.48
N VAL A 80 -12.09 8.48 -3.95
CA VAL A 80 -12.19 7.25 -4.76
C VAL A 80 -11.43 7.37 -6.09
N GLN A 81 -11.35 8.57 -6.67
CA GLN A 81 -10.66 8.83 -7.94
C GLN A 81 -9.15 9.06 -7.75
N ALA A 82 -8.76 9.85 -6.76
CA ALA A 82 -7.37 10.26 -6.54
C ALA A 82 -6.60 9.34 -5.55
N GLY A 83 -7.30 8.50 -4.79
CA GLY A 83 -6.73 7.65 -3.75
C GLY A 83 -6.47 8.40 -2.44
N THR A 84 -5.33 8.11 -1.83
CA THR A 84 -4.88 8.66 -0.54
C THR A 84 -3.46 9.21 -0.68
N ILE A 85 -2.99 9.96 0.31
CA ILE A 85 -1.58 10.41 0.36
C ILE A 85 -0.59 9.24 0.31
N LEU A 86 -0.97 8.06 0.80
CA LEU A 86 -0.12 6.87 0.75
C LEU A 86 0.05 6.35 -0.68
N HIS A 87 -0.99 6.41 -1.51
CA HIS A 87 -0.87 6.11 -2.94
C HIS A 87 0.13 7.07 -3.60
N VAL A 88 -0.03 8.37 -3.35
CA VAL A 88 0.87 9.41 -3.87
C VAL A 88 2.32 9.19 -3.44
N LEU A 89 2.55 8.82 -2.18
CA LEU A 89 3.89 8.54 -1.68
C LEU A 89 4.55 7.39 -2.45
N VAL A 90 3.82 6.28 -2.68
CA VAL A 90 4.33 5.15 -3.46
C VAL A 90 4.63 5.57 -4.90
N GLU A 91 3.74 6.32 -5.55
CA GLU A 91 3.95 6.84 -6.91
C GLU A 91 5.16 7.74 -7.01
N VAL A 92 5.35 8.66 -6.06
CA VAL A 92 6.51 9.55 -6.04
C VAL A 92 7.79 8.74 -5.84
N VAL A 93 7.81 7.76 -4.95
CA VAL A 93 8.98 6.88 -4.77
C VAL A 93 9.30 6.13 -6.06
N GLN A 94 8.30 5.52 -6.68
CA GLN A 94 8.43 4.74 -7.91
C GLN A 94 8.92 5.60 -9.09
N HIS A 95 8.29 6.74 -9.35
CA HIS A 95 8.54 7.55 -10.54
C HIS A 95 9.73 8.50 -10.40
N ASN A 96 10.03 8.97 -9.18
CA ASN A 96 11.13 9.90 -8.93
C ASN A 96 12.42 9.19 -8.48
N ARG A 97 12.42 7.86 -8.43
CA ARG A 97 13.55 7.04 -7.97
C ARG A 97 14.04 7.48 -6.58
N LEU A 98 13.11 7.83 -5.70
CA LEU A 98 13.47 8.11 -4.32
C LEU A 98 13.90 6.80 -3.64
N VAL A 99 14.85 6.92 -2.72
CA VAL A 99 15.29 5.81 -1.88
C VAL A 99 14.19 5.58 -0.83
N PRO A 100 13.58 4.39 -0.72
CA PRO A 100 12.48 4.15 0.23
C PRO A 100 12.83 4.54 1.68
N GLU A 101 14.08 4.31 2.07
CA GLU A 101 14.61 4.65 3.39
C GLU A 101 14.60 6.17 3.66
N ASP A 102 14.72 7.00 2.61
CA ASP A 102 14.68 8.46 2.75
C ASP A 102 13.27 9.00 3.03
N VAL A 103 12.22 8.20 2.79
CA VAL A 103 10.82 8.60 3.07
C VAL A 103 10.16 7.73 4.13
N GLU A 104 10.89 6.78 4.73
CA GLU A 104 10.36 5.80 5.67
C GLU A 104 9.72 6.48 6.89
N LEU A 105 10.35 7.52 7.45
CA LEU A 105 9.81 8.25 8.61
C LEU A 105 8.47 8.92 8.27
N LEU A 106 8.35 9.50 7.08
CA LEU A 106 7.10 10.07 6.63
C LEU A 106 6.04 8.98 6.43
N ALA A 107 6.39 7.87 5.77
CA ALA A 107 5.48 6.75 5.55
C ALA A 107 4.91 6.21 6.87
N ARG A 108 5.77 5.96 7.86
CA ARG A 108 5.37 5.51 9.20
C ARG A 108 4.42 6.49 9.86
N ALA A 109 4.75 7.79 9.85
CA ALA A 109 3.91 8.80 10.49
C ALA A 109 2.53 8.96 9.82
N LEU A 110 2.44 8.78 8.50
CA LEU A 110 1.17 8.79 7.78
C LEU A 110 0.30 7.57 8.16
N VAL A 111 0.90 6.39 8.25
CA VAL A 111 0.20 5.16 8.67
C VAL A 111 -0.22 5.23 10.13
N GLU A 112 0.62 5.77 11.02
CA GLU A 112 0.27 5.97 12.43
C GLU A 112 -0.88 6.97 12.60
N GLN A 113 -0.96 7.98 11.74
CA GLN A 113 -2.00 9.01 11.80
C GLN A 113 -3.36 8.52 11.30
N ALA A 114 -3.38 7.68 10.26
CA ALA A 114 -4.60 7.15 9.65
C ALA A 114 -4.36 5.72 9.12
N PRO A 115 -4.35 4.71 10.01
CA PRO A 115 -3.95 3.35 9.68
C PRO A 115 -4.92 2.65 8.72
N ASP A 116 -6.19 3.04 8.73
CA ASP A 116 -7.23 2.58 7.82
C ASP A 116 -6.93 2.91 6.34
N LEU A 117 -6.18 3.99 6.08
CA LEU A 117 -5.88 4.43 4.71
C LEU A 117 -5.00 3.46 3.92
N VAL A 118 -4.36 2.49 4.57
CA VAL A 118 -3.55 1.45 3.91
C VAL A 118 -4.40 0.42 3.16
N ALA A 119 -5.67 0.25 3.56
CA ALA A 119 -6.61 -0.69 2.95
C ALA A 119 -7.48 -0.06 1.86
N VAL A 120 -7.48 1.27 1.78
CA VAL A 120 -8.29 2.02 0.82
C VAL A 120 -7.77 1.77 -0.59
N SER A 121 -8.65 1.38 -1.50
CA SER A 121 -8.30 1.24 -2.91
C SER A 121 -8.52 2.54 -3.68
N ASN A 122 -7.64 2.84 -4.63
CA ASN A 122 -7.85 3.88 -5.62
C ASN A 122 -8.81 3.43 -6.76
N LYS A 123 -9.01 4.30 -7.76
CA LYS A 123 -9.83 4.01 -8.96
C LYS A 123 -9.41 2.76 -9.74
N ASP A 124 -8.15 2.35 -9.64
CA ASP A 124 -7.61 1.16 -10.31
C ASP A 124 -7.76 -0.11 -9.45
N LYS A 125 -8.52 -0.03 -8.35
CA LYS A 125 -8.71 -1.09 -7.36
C LYS A 125 -7.39 -1.55 -6.73
N LYS A 126 -6.42 -0.64 -6.58
CA LYS A 126 -5.13 -0.91 -5.94
C LYS A 126 -5.07 -0.19 -4.61
N THR A 127 -4.63 -0.89 -3.57
CA THR A 127 -4.26 -0.29 -2.28
C THR A 127 -2.82 0.23 -2.33
N PRO A 128 -2.41 1.15 -1.43
CA PRO A 128 -1.03 1.60 -1.35
C PRO A 128 -0.05 0.43 -1.11
N ILE A 129 -0.46 -0.54 -0.27
CA ILE A 129 0.33 -1.74 0.00
C ILE A 129 0.53 -2.55 -1.27
N LEU A 130 -0.53 -2.79 -2.04
CA LEU A 130 -0.43 -3.55 -3.28
C LEU A 130 0.47 -2.86 -4.30
N MET A 131 0.42 -1.53 -4.40
CA MET A 131 1.32 -0.76 -5.26
C MET A 131 2.79 -0.91 -4.82
N ALA A 132 3.06 -0.79 -3.52
CA ALA A 132 4.41 -0.92 -2.97
C ALA A 132 4.98 -2.33 -3.21
N ILE A 133 4.18 -3.38 -3.01
CA ILE A 133 4.59 -4.78 -3.27
C ILE A 133 4.95 -4.97 -4.76
N ARG A 134 4.10 -4.50 -5.67
CA ARG A 134 4.37 -4.60 -7.12
C ARG A 134 5.65 -3.88 -7.50
N PHE A 135 5.86 -2.65 -6.99
CA PHE A 135 7.09 -1.92 -7.21
C PHE A 135 8.34 -2.67 -6.71
N CYS A 136 8.27 -3.29 -5.52
CA CYS A 136 9.37 -4.11 -5.01
C CYS A 136 9.63 -5.34 -5.88
N GLN A 137 8.58 -6.01 -6.38
CA GLN A 137 8.70 -7.13 -7.31
C GLN A 137 9.39 -6.72 -8.61
N ASP A 138 8.98 -5.60 -9.21
CA ASP A 138 9.59 -5.06 -10.44
C ASP A 138 11.09 -4.79 -10.23
N ARG A 139 11.47 -4.17 -9.11
CA ARG A 139 12.89 -3.92 -8.78
C ARG A 139 13.69 -5.20 -8.57
N LEU A 140 13.10 -6.24 -8.00
CA LEU A 140 13.76 -7.53 -7.82
C LEU A 140 13.96 -8.25 -9.15
N LEU A 141 13.01 -8.14 -10.09
CA LEU A 141 13.14 -8.72 -11.43
C LEU A 141 14.18 -7.98 -12.27
N GLU A 142 14.31 -6.66 -12.11
CA GLU A 142 15.41 -5.87 -12.70
C GLU A 142 16.80 -6.26 -12.15
N TYR A 143 16.86 -6.81 -10.94
CA TYR A 143 18.09 -7.31 -10.34
C TYR A 143 18.49 -8.65 -10.96
N HIS A 144 19.20 -8.61 -12.08
CA HIS A 144 19.92 -9.76 -12.60
C HIS A 144 21.30 -9.85 -11.95
N PRO A 145 21.60 -10.87 -11.12
CA PRO A 145 22.96 -11.11 -10.69
C PRO A 145 23.77 -11.41 -11.95
N GLY A 146 24.66 -10.48 -12.34
CA GLY A 146 25.65 -10.74 -13.38
C GLY A 146 26.47 -11.99 -13.03
N PRO A 147 26.98 -12.73 -14.03
CA PRO A 147 27.76 -13.93 -13.75
C PRO A 147 28.96 -13.56 -12.84
N PRO A 148 29.30 -14.42 -11.86
CA PRO A 148 30.46 -14.18 -11.01
C PRO A 148 31.73 -14.15 -11.88
N ASN A 149 32.59 -13.16 -11.64
CA ASN A 149 33.94 -13.07 -12.22
C ASN A 149 34.84 -14.21 -11.73
#